data_AF-A0A8T5S9N9-F1
#
_entry.id   AF-A0A8T5S9N9-F1
#
_cell.length_a   1.000
_cell.length_b   1.000
_cell.length_c   1.000
_cell.angle_alpha   90.00
_cell.angle_beta   90.00
_cell.angle_gamma   90.00
#
_symmetry.space_group_name_H-M   'P 1'
#
loop_
_entity.id
_entity.type
_entity.pdbx_description
1 polymer ?
#
loop_
_entity_poly.entity_id
_entity_poly.type
_entity_poly.pdbx_seq_one_letter_code
_entity_poly.pdbx_strand_id
1 'polypeptide(L)'
;MKLKLKVKEHKKKRLVVWIQKDKDFNDSIQELFRFFKDKIKISKLSKITNYYIISSENPGIILSLHSTIQDLIPEVYFNSEDCFEENEIMNT
;
A
#
# COMPACT_ATOMS: atom_id res chain seq x y z
N MET A 1 -8.33 -10.09 0.71
CA MET A 1 -7.48 -8.98 0.25
C MET A 1 -6.23 -8.85 1.14
N LYS A 2 -5.05 -8.56 0.56
CA LYS A 2 -3.80 -8.33 1.32
C LYS A 2 -3.33 -6.88 1.17
N LEU A 3 -2.98 -6.25 2.30
CA LEU A 3 -2.32 -4.95 2.36
C LEU A 3 -0.93 -5.15 2.96
N LYS A 4 0.11 -4.64 2.30
CA LYS A 4 1.50 -4.76 2.78
C LYS A 4 2.16 -3.40 2.79
N LEU A 5 2.73 -3.02 3.93
CA LEU A 5 3.59 -1.86 4.05
C LEU A 5 5.05 -2.31 3.85
N LYS A 6 5.77 -1.66 2.93
CA LYS A 6 7.18 -1.96 2.66
C LYS A 6 8.01 -0.69 2.71
N VAL A 7 9.09 -0.73 3.47
CA VAL A 7 10.13 0.31 3.42
C VAL A 7 11.09 -0.06 2.30
N LYS A 8 11.28 0.83 1.33
CA LYS A 8 12.33 0.68 0.32
C LYS A 8 13.43 1.69 0.59
N GLU A 9 14.66 1.21 0.69
CA GLU A 9 15.84 2.07 0.69
C GLU A 9 16.25 2.36 -0.75
N HIS A 10 16.09 3.61 -1.20
CA HIS A 10 16.64 4.04 -2.49
C HIS A 10 17.04 5.51 -2.41
N LYS A 11 18.31 5.79 -2.11
CA LYS A 11 18.92 7.12 -1.82
C LYS A 11 18.27 7.91 -0.65
N LYS A 12 16.99 7.68 -0.33
CA LYS A 12 16.24 8.10 0.87
C LYS A 12 15.29 6.95 1.25
N LYS A 13 15.07 6.72 2.55
CA LYS A 13 14.06 5.75 3.02
C LYS A 13 12.69 6.19 2.50
N ARG A 14 12.05 5.34 1.68
CA ARG A 14 10.74 5.62 1.09
C ARG A 14 9.75 4.56 1.51
N LEU A 15 8.65 5.00 2.12
CA LEU A 15 7.52 4.12 2.43
C LEU A 15 6.74 3.81 1.15
N VAL A 16 6.42 2.55 0.94
CA VAL A 16 5.62 2.06 -0.18
C VAL A 16 4.52 1.15 0.38
N VAL A 17 3.29 1.33 -0.08
CA VAL A 17 2.18 0.43 0.25
C VAL A 17 1.80 -0.39 -0.97
N TRP A 18 1.54 -1.67 -0.74
CA TRP A 18 1.09 -2.62 -1.73
C TRP A 18 -0.31 -3.05 -1.36
N ILE A 19 -1.28 -2.76 -2.22
CA ILE A 19 -2.69 -3.07 -2.00
C ILE A 19 -3.06 -4.13 -3.03
N GLN A 20 -3.45 -5.32 -2.60
CA GLN A 20 -3.92 -6.35 -3.52
C GLN A 20 -5.17 -5.85 -4.25
N LYS A 21 -5.20 -6.03 -5.57
CA LYS A 21 -6.39 -5.74 -6.38
C LYS A 21 -7.47 -6.75 -6.02
N ASP A 22 -8.59 -6.23 -5.57
CA ASP A 22 -9.77 -7.00 -5.19
C ASP A 22 -10.99 -6.37 -5.88
N LYS A 23 -11.86 -7.21 -6.45
CA LYS A 23 -13.00 -6.71 -7.25
C LYS A 23 -14.04 -6.04 -6.37
N ASP A 24 -14.22 -6.53 -5.15
CA ASP A 24 -15.28 -6.06 -4.24
C ASP A 24 -14.96 -4.68 -3.67
N PHE A 25 -13.68 -4.32 -3.63
CA PHE A 25 -13.19 -3.05 -3.08
C PHE A 25 -12.58 -2.12 -4.12
N ASN A 26 -12.56 -2.52 -5.40
CA ASN A 26 -11.88 -1.75 -6.45
C ASN A 26 -12.35 -0.30 -6.49
N ASP A 27 -13.66 -0.07 -6.47
CA ASP A 27 -14.23 1.26 -6.64
C ASP A 27 -13.89 2.18 -5.45
N SER A 28 -14.03 1.67 -4.23
CA SER A 28 -13.67 2.39 -3.00
C SER A 28 -12.17 2.71 -2.96
N ILE A 29 -11.32 1.77 -3.39
CA ILE A 29 -9.86 1.98 -3.49
C ILE A 29 -9.52 3.01 -4.57
N GLN A 30 -10.21 3.01 -5.72
CA GLN A 30 -10.03 4.02 -6.76
C GLN A 30 -10.45 5.41 -6.28
N GLU A 31 -11.52 5.52 -5.49
CA GLU A 31 -11.95 6.79 -4.90
C GLU A 31 -10.89 7.35 -3.93
N LEU A 32 -10.32 6.50 -3.08
CA LEU A 32 -9.18 6.90 -2.25
C LEU A 32 -8.00 7.39 -3.09
N PHE A 33 -7.68 6.71 -4.20
CA PHE A 33 -6.60 7.16 -5.08
C PHE A 33 -6.90 8.51 -5.72
N ARG A 34 -8.16 8.80 -6.07
CA ARG A 34 -8.57 10.11 -6.58
C ARG A 34 -8.41 11.20 -5.52
N PHE A 35 -8.78 10.91 -4.27
CA PHE A 35 -8.62 11.84 -3.15
C PHE A 35 -7.13 12.18 -2.91
N PHE A 36 -6.25 11.18 -3.00
CA PHE A 36 -4.81 11.35 -2.79
C PHE A 36 -4.01 11.66 -4.06
N LYS A 37 -4.64 11.86 -5.23
CA LYS A 37 -4.00 11.82 -6.56
C LYS A 37 -2.74 12.69 -6.67
N ASP A 38 -2.74 13.87 -6.06
CA ASP A 38 -1.64 14.85 -6.16
C ASP A 38 -0.51 14.56 -5.15
N LYS A 39 -0.76 13.66 -4.20
CA LYS A 39 0.13 13.32 -3.09
C LYS A 39 0.73 11.92 -3.21
N ILE A 40 0.23 11.08 -4.12
CA ILE A 40 0.70 9.71 -4.33
C ILE A 40 1.18 9.46 -5.76
N LYS A 41 2.08 8.50 -5.91
CA LYS A 41 2.59 8.00 -7.19
C LYS A 41 2.34 6.49 -7.25
N ILE A 42 1.53 6.07 -8.23
CA ILE A 42 1.27 4.66 -8.52
C ILE A 42 2.35 4.15 -9.48
N SER A 43 3.03 3.06 -9.11
CA SER A 43 4.09 2.46 -9.91
C SER A 43 3.56 1.87 -11.22
N LYS A 44 4.33 1.96 -12.30
CA LYS A 44 4.06 1.24 -13.56
C LYS A 44 3.96 -0.27 -13.35
N LEU A 45 4.69 -0.81 -12.36
CA LEU A 45 4.66 -2.23 -12.00
C LEU A 45 3.24 -2.68 -11.57
N SER A 46 2.42 -1.76 -11.09
CA SER A 46 1.02 -2.03 -10.75
C SER A 46 0.17 -2.46 -11.94
N LYS A 47 0.62 -2.24 -13.19
CA LYS A 47 -0.09 -2.70 -14.39
C LYS A 47 0.09 -4.20 -14.64
N ILE A 48 1.21 -4.78 -14.22
CA ILE A 48 1.54 -6.18 -14.48
C ILE A 48 1.34 -7.08 -13.26
N THR A 49 1.26 -6.52 -12.06
CA THR A 49 1.01 -7.28 -10.84
C THR A 49 -0.46 -7.20 -10.41
N ASN A 50 -0.86 -8.12 -9.54
CA ASN A 50 -2.15 -8.07 -8.83
C ASN A 50 -2.14 -7.08 -7.65
N TYR A 51 -1.23 -6.10 -7.66
CA TYR A 51 -1.11 -5.11 -6.58
C TYR A 51 -1.10 -3.70 -7.15
N TYR A 52 -1.76 -2.77 -6.47
CA TYR A 52 -1.44 -1.36 -6.57
C TYR A 52 -0.20 -1.10 -5.72
N ILE A 53 0.83 -0.54 -6.33
CA ILE A 53 2.10 -0.22 -5.65
C ILE A 53 2.22 1.29 -5.57
N ILE A 54 2.05 1.83 -4.37
CA ILE A 54 1.84 3.24 -4.14
C ILE A 54 2.95 3.79 -3.26
N SER A 55 3.40 4.99 -3.61
CA SER A 55 4.51 5.64 -2.95
C SER A 55 4.28 7.14 -2.90
N SER A 56 4.78 7.81 -1.88
CA SER A 56 4.72 9.27 -1.74
C SER A 56 6.11 9.80 -1.41
N GLU A 57 6.29 11.11 -1.52
CA GLU A 57 7.46 11.81 -0.98
C GLU A 57 7.29 12.09 0.51
N ASN A 58 6.05 12.16 0.99
CA ASN A 58 5.72 12.28 2.40
C ASN A 58 5.26 10.92 2.96
N PRO A 59 6.01 10.30 3.90
CA PRO A 59 5.65 9.01 4.47
C PRO A 59 4.31 9.05 5.23
N GLY A 60 3.95 10.19 5.82
CA GLY A 60 2.66 10.38 6.51
C GLY A 60 1.46 10.21 5.57
N ILE A 61 1.60 10.49 4.27
CA ILE A 61 0.54 10.23 3.28
C ILE A 61 0.34 8.74 3.07
N ILE A 62 1.42 7.95 3.05
CA ILE A 62 1.29 6.49 2.89
C ILE A 62 0.73 5.85 4.15
N LEU A 63 1.12 6.33 5.34
CA LEU A 63 0.53 5.87 6.60
C LEU A 63 -0.97 6.22 6.66
N SER A 64 -1.34 7.45 6.29
CA SER A 64 -2.75 7.87 6.23
C SER A 64 -3.56 7.00 5.28
N LEU A 65 -3.03 6.75 4.07
CA LEU A 65 -3.68 5.87 3.09
C LEU A 65 -3.81 4.43 3.60
N HIS A 66 -2.78 3.90 4.25
CA HIS A 66 -2.79 2.56 4.83
C HIS A 66 -3.89 2.43 5.89
N SER A 67 -3.92 3.34 6.87
CA SER A 67 -4.95 3.36 7.92
C SER A 67 -6.35 3.51 7.35
N THR A 68 -6.54 4.42 6.38
CA THR A 68 -7.86 4.62 5.75
C THR A 68 -8.35 3.34 5.04
N ILE A 69 -7.45 2.57 4.44
CA ILE A 69 -7.81 1.30 3.80
C ILE A 69 -8.17 0.23 4.84
N GLN A 70 -7.48 0.20 5.98
CA GLN A 70 -7.82 -0.69 7.08
C GLN A 70 -9.18 -0.35 7.69
N ASP A 71 -9.51 0.94 7.82
CA ASP A 71 -10.81 1.39 8.32
C ASP A 71 -11.95 1.09 7.33
N LEU A 72 -11.66 1.17 6.03
CA LEU A 72 -12.63 0.94 4.96
C LEU A 72 -12.96 -0.55 4.76
N ILE A 73 -11.99 -1.44 5.01
CA ILE A 73 -12.09 -2.84 4.63
C ILE A 73 -12.14 -3.70 5.89
N PRO A 74 -13.20 -4.52 6.10
CA PRO A 74 -13.33 -5.29 7.32
C PRO A 74 -12.14 -6.23 7.55
N GLU A 75 -11.72 -6.37 8.81
CA GLU A 75 -10.55 -7.16 9.21
C GLU A 75 -10.58 -8.60 8.68
N VAL A 76 -11.78 -9.19 8.56
CA VAL A 76 -12.02 -10.55 8.03
C VAL A 76 -11.50 -10.76 6.60
N TYR A 77 -11.30 -9.69 5.83
CA TYR A 77 -10.74 -9.78 4.47
C TYR A 77 -9.21 -9.83 4.47
N PHE A 78 -8.56 -9.44 5.57
CA PHE A 78 -7.11 -9.52 5.76
C PHE A 78 -6.77 -10.87 6.42
N ASN A 79 -6.64 -11.93 5.61
CA ASN A 79 -6.28 -13.27 6.13
C ASN A 79 -5.09 -13.20 7.09
N SER A 80 -5.28 -13.81 8.26
CA SER A 80 -4.56 -13.65 9.53
C SER A 80 -3.14 -14.22 9.61
N GLU A 81 -2.36 -14.24 8.52
CA GLU A 81 -0.98 -14.79 8.57
C GLU A 81 0.09 -13.97 7.82
N ASP A 82 -0.20 -12.77 7.29
CA ASP A 82 0.76 -12.08 6.39
C ASP A 82 0.80 -10.53 6.51
N CYS A 83 0.34 -9.95 7.62
CA CYS A 83 0.20 -8.48 7.70
C CYS A 83 1.42 -7.68 8.18
N PHE A 84 2.50 -8.31 8.63
CA PHE A 84 3.76 -7.60 8.94
C PHE A 84 4.99 -8.46 8.58
N GLU A 85 5.46 -8.37 7.33
CA GLU A 85 6.87 -8.65 7.05
C GLU A 85 7.64 -7.33 7.21
N GLU A 86 7.99 -7.00 8.46
CA GLU A 86 9.19 -6.18 8.68
C GLU A 86 10.36 -6.95 8.05
N ASN A 87 10.74 -6.56 6.84
CA ASN A 87 11.98 -7.05 6.26
C ASN A 87 13.09 -6.36 7.05
N GLU A 88 13.51 -7.03 8.12
CA GLU A 88 14.75 -6.79 8.83
C GLU A 88 15.86 -6.83 7.78
N ILE A 89 16.46 -5.66 7.52
CA ILE A 89 17.67 -5.57 6.72
C ILE A 89 18.78 -6.17 7.60
N MET A 90 18.93 -7.49 7.56
CA MET A 90 20.15 -8.11 8.05
C MET A 90 21.26 -7.79 7.05
N ASN A 91 22.17 -6.91 7.50
CA ASN A 91 23.48 -6.71 6.92
C ASN A 91 24.18 -8.07 6.74
N THR A 92 24.69 -8.33 5.54
CA THR A 92 25.93 -9.11 5.36
C THR A 92 26.64 -8.62 4.11
#